data_AF-A0A379W4Y2-F1
#
_entry.id   AF-A0A379W4Y2-F1
#
_cell.length_a   1.000
_cell.length_b   1.000
_cell.length_c   1.000
_cell.angle_alpha   90.00
_cell.angle_beta   90.00
_cell.angle_gamma   90.00
#
_symmetry.space_group_name_H-M   'P 1'
#
loop_
_entity.id
_entity.type
_entity.pdbx_description
1 polymer ?
#
loop_
_entity_poly.entity_id
_entity_poly.type
_entity_poly.pdbx_seq_one_letter_code
_entity_poly.pdbx_strand_id
1 'polypeptide(L)'
;MGLRITLDNESLQRLGLNAKSLPAVGDSVSVMAMANVCSVSTRTTDHGEDNYVELQITDIGLAPQKRDDAKELKDAFYPDGEDD
;
A
#
# COMPACT_ATOMS: atom_id res chain seq x y z
N MET A 1 -4.73 6.04 10.38
CA MET A 1 -4.24 4.63 10.40
C MET A 1 -3.61 4.33 9.06
N GLY A 2 -2.56 3.52 9.01
CA GLY A 2 -1.86 3.18 7.76
C GLY A 2 -1.18 1.83 7.84
N LEU A 3 -1.02 1.18 6.69
CA LEU A 3 -0.30 -0.09 6.59
C LEU A 3 1.20 0.18 6.48
N ARG A 4 2.00 -0.44 7.36
CA ARG A 4 3.47 -0.44 7.26
C ARG A 4 3.93 -1.76 6.69
N ILE A 5 4.61 -1.70 5.55
CA ILE A 5 5.31 -2.83 4.94
C ILE A 5 6.82 -2.60 5.01
N THR A 6 7.57 -3.64 5.33
CA THR A 6 9.04 -3.62 5.32
C THR A 6 9.52 -4.58 4.25
N LEU A 7 10.36 -4.10 3.34
CA LEU A 7 10.96 -4.91 2.29
C LEU A 7 12.42 -5.17 2.64
N ASP A 8 12.79 -6.45 2.73
CA ASP A 8 14.18 -6.85 2.86
C ASP A 8 14.90 -6.87 1.49
N ASN A 9 16.19 -7.13 1.49
CA ASN A 9 16.98 -7.13 0.25
C ASN A 9 16.46 -8.12 -0.78
N GLU A 10 15.97 -9.28 -0.35
CA GLU A 10 15.42 -10.30 -1.27
C GLU A 10 14.12 -9.81 -1.90
N SER A 11 13.22 -9.24 -1.11
CA SER A 11 11.95 -8.68 -1.57
C SER A 11 12.18 -7.50 -2.52
N LEU A 12 13.13 -6.60 -2.20
CA LEU A 12 13.53 -5.51 -3.09
C LEU A 12 14.01 -6.03 -4.44
N GLN A 13 14.87 -7.06 -4.45
CA GLN A 13 15.36 -7.66 -5.70
C GLN A 13 14.26 -8.36 -6.49
N ARG A 14 13.40 -9.15 -5.84
CA ARG A 14 12.28 -9.86 -6.48
C ARG A 14 11.29 -8.88 -7.13
N LEU A 15 11.10 -7.73 -6.51
CA LEU A 15 10.23 -6.67 -7.01
C LEU A 15 10.95 -5.71 -7.98
N GLY A 16 12.20 -5.98 -8.34
CA GLY A 16 12.96 -5.20 -9.32
C GLY A 16 13.49 -3.86 -8.82
N LEU A 17 13.43 -3.58 -7.51
CA LEU A 17 13.95 -2.37 -6.90
C LEU A 17 15.44 -2.52 -6.59
N ASN A 18 16.25 -1.62 -7.16
CA ASN A 18 17.68 -1.57 -6.87
C ASN A 18 17.93 -0.72 -5.61
N ALA A 19 18.80 -1.21 -4.72
CA ALA A 19 19.22 -0.48 -3.52
C ALA A 19 19.73 0.96 -3.82
N LYS A 20 20.30 1.19 -5.01
CA LYS A 20 20.79 2.51 -5.44
C LYS A 20 19.71 3.50 -5.88
N SER A 21 18.51 3.02 -6.18
CA SER A 21 17.37 3.84 -6.60
C SER A 21 16.28 3.93 -5.51
N LEU A 22 16.61 3.54 -4.28
CA LEU A 22 15.68 3.68 -3.16
C LEU A 22 15.56 5.15 -2.75
N PRO A 23 14.34 5.61 -2.42
CA PRO A 23 14.12 6.95 -1.89
C PRO A 23 14.82 7.14 -0.54
N ALA A 24 15.12 8.40 -0.18
CA ALA A 24 15.74 8.71 1.10
C ALA A 24 14.73 8.62 2.25
N VAL A 25 15.24 8.48 3.48
CA VAL A 25 14.40 8.50 4.69
C VAL A 25 13.71 9.87 4.78
N GLY A 26 12.38 9.85 4.87
CA GLY A 26 11.54 11.06 4.94
C GLY A 26 10.95 11.48 3.59
N ASP A 27 11.38 10.89 2.48
CA ASP A 27 10.77 11.14 1.18
C ASP A 27 9.37 10.52 1.11
N SER A 28 8.46 11.24 0.47
CA SER A 28 7.14 10.71 0.14
C SER A 28 7.15 10.16 -1.29
N VAL A 29 6.66 8.94 -1.47
CA VAL A 29 6.61 8.25 -2.75
C VAL A 29 5.22 7.68 -2.99
N SER A 30 4.81 7.63 -4.26
CA SER A 30 3.65 6.86 -4.67
C SER A 30 4.05 5.40 -4.79
N VAL A 31 3.31 4.52 -4.12
CA VAL A 31 3.47 3.06 -4.20
C VAL A 31 2.43 2.50 -5.15
N MET A 32 2.86 1.81 -6.19
CA MET A 32 1.99 1.03 -7.08
C MET A 32 2.34 -0.44 -6.89
N ALA A 33 1.36 -1.29 -6.60
CA ALA A 33 1.58 -2.70 -6.38
C ALA A 33 0.61 -3.54 -7.20
N MET A 34 1.10 -4.63 -7.78
CA MET A 34 0.25 -5.73 -8.28
C MET A 34 0.29 -6.85 -7.24
N ALA A 35 -0.89 -7.35 -6.89
CA ALA A 35 -1.03 -8.41 -5.90
C ALA A 35 -2.06 -9.44 -6.34
N ASN A 36 -1.78 -10.70 -6.03
CA ASN A 36 -2.76 -11.77 -6.11
C ASN A 36 -3.55 -11.84 -4.81
N VAL A 37 -4.87 -12.01 -4.92
CA VAL A 37 -5.69 -12.32 -3.76
C VAL A 37 -5.51 -13.80 -3.43
N CYS A 38 -4.93 -14.07 -2.27
CA CYS A 38 -4.62 -15.41 -1.81
C CYS A 38 -5.81 -16.04 -1.07
N SER A 39 -6.55 -15.22 -0.32
CA SER A 39 -7.71 -15.66 0.46
C SER A 39 -8.66 -14.50 0.71
N VAL A 40 -9.96 -14.80 0.73
CA VAL A 40 -11.00 -13.89 1.18
C VAL A 40 -11.89 -14.67 2.14
N SER A 41 -12.12 -14.12 3.33
CA SER A 41 -12.97 -14.73 4.35
C SER A 41 -13.79 -13.66 5.04
N THR A 42 -15.09 -13.91 5.14
CA THR A 42 -15.99 -13.11 5.95
C THR A 42 -16.53 -14.01 7.04
N ARG A 43 -16.35 -13.61 8.29
CA ARG A 43 -16.86 -14.35 9.44
C ARG A 43 -17.87 -13.49 10.18
N THR A 44 -19.11 -13.94 10.21
CA THR A 44 -20.12 -13.35 11.07
C THR A 44 -19.83 -13.73 12.52
N THR A 45 -19.69 -12.73 13.38
CA THR A 45 -19.50 -12.86 14.82
C THR A 45 -20.68 -12.23 15.54
N ASP A 46 -20.80 -12.48 16.85
CA ASP A 46 -21.83 -11.83 17.69
C ASP A 46 -21.69 -10.29 17.73
N HIS A 47 -20.54 -9.76 17.30
CA HIS A 47 -20.23 -8.33 17.26
C HIS A 47 -20.28 -7.71 15.85
N GLY A 48 -20.62 -8.49 14.82
CA GLY A 48 -20.67 -8.03 13.43
C GLY A 48 -19.83 -8.90 12.48
N GLU A 49 -19.56 -8.40 11.28
CA GLU A 49 -18.80 -9.11 10.27
C GLU A 49 -17.32 -8.77 10.33
N ASP A 50 -16.48 -9.79 10.52
CA ASP A 50 -15.03 -9.69 10.37
C ASP A 50 -14.66 -10.05 8.93
N ASN A 51 -14.11 -9.08 8.21
CA ASN A 51 -13.63 -9.26 6.84
C ASN A 51 -12.11 -9.43 6.82
N TYR A 52 -11.64 -10.47 6.13
CA TYR A 52 -10.24 -10.78 5.96
C TYR A 52 -9.91 -10.96 4.48
N VAL A 53 -8.85 -10.29 4.04
CA VAL A 53 -8.29 -10.44 2.69
C VAL A 53 -6.79 -10.63 2.82
N GLU A 54 -6.28 -11.70 2.23
CA GLU A 54 -4.85 -11.97 2.13
C GLU A 54 -4.35 -11.62 0.72
N LEU A 55 -3.28 -10.83 0.65
CA LEU A 55 -2.69 -10.37 -0.60
C LEU A 55 -1.22 -10.78 -0.68
N GLN A 56 -0.82 -11.38 -1.80
CA GLN A 56 0.59 -11.58 -2.15
C GLN A 56 0.99 -10.57 -3.23
N ILE A 57 1.81 -9.60 -2.85
CA ILE A 57 2.38 -8.63 -3.79
C ILE A 57 3.38 -9.35 -4.69
N THR A 58 3.16 -9.30 -6.01
CA THR A 58 4.06 -9.89 -7.01
C THR A 58 5.00 -8.87 -7.62
N ASP A 59 4.56 -7.61 -7.72
CA ASP A 59 5.30 -6.52 -8.36
C ASP A 59 5.04 -5.22 -7.59
N ILE A 60 6.09 -4.41 -7.39
CA ILE A 60 5.97 -3.09 -6.76
C ILE A 60 6.75 -2.05 -7.56
N GLY A 61 6.12 -0.92 -7.83
CA GLY A 61 6.73 0.29 -8.37
C GLY A 61 6.71 1.40 -7.34
N LEU A 62 7.85 2.06 -7.15
CA LEU A 62 7.96 3.28 -6.37
C LEU A 62 8.20 4.44 -7.35
N ALA A 63 7.32 5.44 -7.31
CA ALA A 63 7.46 6.65 -8.12
C ALA A 63 7.56 7.88 -7.22
N PRO A 64 8.33 8.91 -7.61
CA PRO A 64 8.30 10.18 -6.90
C PRO A 64 6.86 10.71 -6.91
N GLN A 65 6.38 11.14 -5.74
CA GLN A 65 5.02 11.60 -5.61
C GLN A 65 4.83 12.88 -6.42
N LYS A 66 3.97 12.86 -7.44
CA LYS A 66 3.54 14.08 -8.12
C LYS A 66 2.44 14.75 -7.28
N ARG A 67 2.45 16.08 -7.26
CA ARG A 67 1.50 16.89 -6.46
C ARG A 67 0.04 16.60 -6.81
N ASP A 68 -0.26 16.30 -8.07
CA ASP A 68 -1.62 16.01 -8.51
C ASP A 68 -2.11 14.64 -8.00
N ASP A 69 -1.26 13.60 -8.10
CA ASP A 69 -1.56 12.24 -7.60
C ASP A 69 -1.81 12.22 -6.08
N ALA A 70 -1.09 13.07 -5.32
CA ALA A 70 -1.24 13.14 -3.87
C ALA A 70 -2.64 13.63 -3.44
N LYS A 71 -3.26 14.52 -4.23
CA LYS A 71 -4.61 15.02 -3.97
C LYS A 71 -5.66 13.97 -4.29
N GLU A 72 -5.55 13.32 -5.46
CA GLU A 72 -6.46 12.25 -5.85
C GLU A 72 -6.40 11.05 -4.89
N LEU A 73 -5.21 10.67 -4.40
CA LEU A 73 -5.07 9.61 -3.40
C LEU A 73 -5.70 10.00 -2.06
N LYS A 74 -5.49 11.23 -1.59
CA LYS A 74 -6.12 11.71 -0.34
C LYS A 74 -7.65 11.63 -0.46
N ASP A 75 -8.21 12.10 -1.57
CA ASP A 75 -9.66 12.10 -1.80
C ASP A 75 -10.22 10.67 -1.96
N ALA A 76 -9.45 9.73 -2.53
CA ALA A 76 -9.86 8.33 -2.66
C ALA A 76 -9.85 7.55 -1.32
N PHE A 77 -8.87 7.82 -0.46
CA PHE A 77 -8.74 7.14 0.84
C PHE A 77 -9.48 7.83 1.99
N TYR A 78 -9.77 9.13 1.86
CA TYR A 78 -10.51 9.95 2.81
C TYR A 78 -11.58 10.79 2.08
N PRO A 79 -12.60 10.16 1.48
CA PRO A 79 -13.61 10.86 0.69
C PRO A 79 -14.49 11.82 1.51
N ASP A 80 -14.61 11.57 2.82
CA ASP A 80 -15.28 12.48 3.75
C ASP A 80 -14.20 13.23 4.55
N GLY A 81 -13.97 14.48 4.15
CA GLY A 81 -13.21 15.43 4.97
C GLY A 81 -13.98 15.73 6.25
N GLU A 82 -13.64 15.05 7.34
CA GLU A 82 -13.78 15.67 8.66
C GLU A 82 -12.66 16.73 8.78
N ASP A 83 -12.96 17.91 8.23
CA ASP A 83 -12.35 19.17 8.65
C ASP A 83 -12.74 19.38 10.12
N ASP A 84 -11.78 19.24 11.03
CA ASP A 84 -11.84 19.76 12.41
C ASP A 84 -11.18 21.15 12.45
#